data_AF-A0A2X1QEL1-F1
#
_entry.id   AF-A0A2X1QEL1-F1
#
_cell.length_a   1.000
_cell.length_b   1.000
_cell.length_c   1.000
_cell.angle_alpha   90.00
_cell.angle_beta   90.00
_cell.angle_gamma   90.00
#
_symmetry.space_group_name_H-M   'P 1'
#
loop_
_entity.id
_entity.type
_entity.pdbx_description
1 polymer ?
#
loop_
_entity_poly.entity_id
_entity_poly.type
_entity_poly.pdbx_seq_one_letter_code
_entity_poly.pdbx_strand_id
1 'polypeptide(L)' 'MTELLTLTPESRVLEIGTGSGYQTAILAHLVHHVCSVERIKSLQWQARRRLKQLDLHNVSTRHGDGWQGWQARAPFDAIM' A
#
# COMPACT_ATOMS: atom_id res chain seq x y z
N MET A 1 8.57 6.77 11.20
CA MET A 1 8.82 6.06 9.91
C MET A 1 8.05 6.68 8.76
N THR A 2 6.70 6.74 8.77
CA THR A 2 5.92 7.39 7.69
C THR A 2 6.35 8.83 7.40
N GLU A 3 6.74 9.60 8.43
CA GLU A 3 7.25 10.97 8.30
C GLU A 3 8.47 11.12 7.39
N LEU A 4 9.31 10.07 7.28
CA LEU A 4 10.54 10.10 6.49
C LEU A 4 10.27 10.11 4.99
N LEU A 5 9.05 9.75 4.58
CA LEU A 5 8.63 9.74 3.18
C LEU A 5 8.22 11.14 2.67
N THR A 6 8.12 12.14 3.55
CA THR A 6 7.75 13.52 3.21
C THR A 6 6.54 13.61 2.27
N LEU A 7 5.48 12.87 2.60
CA LEU A 7 4.32 12.66 1.73
C LEU A 7 3.47 13.92 1.57
N THR A 8 2.88 14.07 0.39
CA THR A 8 1.81 15.03 0.10
C THR A 8 0.50 14.30 -0.22
N PRO A 9 -0.66 14.98 -0.12
CA PRO A 9 -1.94 14.40 -0.53
C PRO A 9 -1.99 13.89 -1.98
N GLU A 10 -1.11 14.36 -2.87
CA GLU A 10 -1.03 13.96 -4.28
C GLU A 10 -0.13 12.74 -4.49
N SER A 11 0.63 12.33 -3.48
CA SER A 11 1.65 11.29 -3.59
C SER A 11 1.06 9.93 -3.99
N ARG A 12 1.82 9.17 -4.79
CA ARG A 12 1.55 7.77 -5.13
C ARG A 12 2.61 6.91 -4.48
N VAL A 13 2.19 6.06 -3.54
CA VAL A 13 3.12 5.29 -2.70
C VAL A 13 3.09 3.81 -3.09
N LEU A 14 4.26 3.19 -3.14
CA LEU A 14 4.42 1.73 -3.14
C LEU A 14 4.81 1.25 -1.74
N GLU A 15 4.02 0.36 -1.15
CA GLU A 15 4.35 -0.32 0.11
C GLU A 15 4.75 -1.78 -0.19
N ILE A 16 5.88 -2.21 0.36
CA ILE A 16 6.35 -3.59 0.33
C ILE A 16 6.11 -4.25 1.68
N GLY A 17 5.14 -5.16 1.71
CA GLY A 17 4.71 -5.87 2.92
C GLY A 17 3.40 -5.32 3.47
N THR A 18 2.27 -5.64 2.84
CA THR A 18 0.94 -5.25 3.33
C THR A 18 0.68 -5.73 4.76
N GLY A 19 1.08 -6.95 5.11
CA GLY A 19 0.91 -7.52 6.45
C GLY A 19 -0.53 -7.46 6.97
N SER A 20 -0.74 -6.74 8.09
CA SER A 20 -2.07 -6.50 8.65
C SER A 20 -2.88 -5.41 7.93
N GLY A 21 -2.25 -4.64 7.03
CA GLY A 21 -2.84 -3.48 6.39
C GLY A 21 -2.91 -2.23 7.28
N TYR A 22 -2.35 -2.27 8.49
CA TYR A 22 -2.35 -1.12 9.41
C TYR A 22 -1.63 0.09 8.80
N GLN A 23 -0.42 -0.13 8.34
CA GLN A 23 0.39 0.91 7.72
C GLN A 23 -0.17 1.33 6.37
N THR A 24 -0.69 0.39 5.58
CA THR A 24 -1.44 0.68 4.36
C THR A 24 -2.61 1.64 4.61
N ALA A 25 -3.35 1.45 5.71
CA ALA A 25 -4.46 2.32 6.08
C ALA A 25 -3.98 3.72 6.50
N ILE A 26 -2.88 3.82 7.24
CA ILE A 26 -2.26 5.11 7.57
C ILE A 26 -1.88 5.86 6.28
N LEU A 27 -1.18 5.20 5.35
CA LEU A 27 -0.79 5.81 4.08
C LEU A 27 -2.02 6.23 3.26
N ALA A 28 -3.08 5.41 3.25
CA ALA A 28 -4.31 5.69 2.51
C ALA A 28 -5.00 6.99 2.95
N HIS A 29 -4.85 7.42 4.21
CA HIS A 29 -5.37 8.70 4.68
C HIS A 29 -4.49 9.91 4.33
N LEU A 30 -3.25 9.68 3.93
CA LEU A 30 -2.26 10.74 3.74
C LEU A 30 -1.99 11.05 2.27
N VAL A 31 -2.31 10.13 1.35
CA VAL A 31 -1.86 10.20 -0.04
C VAL A 31 -2.97 9.91 -1.04
N HIS A 32 -2.71 10.24 -2.31
CA HIS A 32 -3.68 10.06 -3.38
C HIS A 32 -3.98 8.60 -3.63
N HIS A 33 -2.94 7.75 -3.67
CA HIS A 33 -3.13 6.31 -3.89
C HIS A 33 -1.97 5.46 -3.34
N VAL A 34 -2.31 4.35 -2.70
CA VAL A 34 -1.35 3.35 -2.18
C VAL A 34 -1.40 2.07 -3.00
N CYS A 35 -0.25 1.60 -3.46
CA CYS A 35 -0.08 0.27 -4.04
C CYS A 35 0.69 -0.58 -3.03
N SER A 36 0.10 -1.68 -2.55
CA SER A 36 0.72 -2.52 -1.52
C SER A 36 0.93 -3.94 -2.03
N VAL A 37 2.14 -4.49 -1.82
CA VAL A 37 2.52 -5.85 -2.24
C VAL A 37 2.72 -6.73 -1.00
N GLU A 38 2.16 -7.93 -1.02
CA GLU A 38 2.32 -8.92 0.06
C GLU A 38 2.61 -10.29 -0.54
N ARG A 39 3.59 -11.02 0.01
CA ARG A 39 4.00 -12.34 -0.48
C ARG A 39 3.15 -13.48 0.09
N ILE A 40 2.51 -13.27 1.23
CA ILE A 40 1.65 -14.24 1.92
C ILE A 40 0.19 -14.01 1.52
N LYS A 41 -0.36 -14.92 0.70
CA LYS A 41 -1.72 -14.82 0.14
C LYS A 41 -2.81 -14.62 1.20
N SER A 42 -2.72 -15.32 2.33
CA SER A 42 -3.72 -15.22 3.41
C SER A 42 -3.72 -13.83 4.06
N LEU A 43 -2.54 -13.24 4.28
CA LEU A 43 -2.41 -11.89 4.84
C LEU A 43 -2.95 -10.84 3.86
N GLN A 44 -2.57 -10.93 2.58
CA GLN A 44 -3.05 -10.03 1.54
C GLN A 44 -4.59 -10.03 1.47
N TRP A 45 -5.20 -11.20 1.53
CA TRP A 45 -6.65 -11.33 1.47
C TRP A 45 -7.34 -10.72 2.70
N GLN A 46 -6.80 -10.97 3.90
CA GLN A 46 -7.31 -10.39 5.13
C GLN A 46 -7.16 -8.87 5.16
N ALA A 47 -6.00 -8.34 4.77
CA ALA A 47 -5.74 -6.91 4.70
C ALA A 47 -6.69 -6.22 3.71
N ARG A 48 -6.85 -6.78 2.50
CA ARG A 48 -7.82 -6.28 1.52
C ARG A 48 -9.23 -6.19 2.08
N ARG A 49 -9.67 -7.19 2.86
CA ARG A 49 -10.99 -7.19 3.49
C ARG A 49 -11.11 -6.09 4.55
N ARG A 50 -10.10 -5.94 5.43
CA ARG A 50 -10.09 -4.86 6.45
C ARG A 50 -10.13 -3.48 5.81
N LEU A 51 -9.29 -3.23 4.81
CA LEU A 51 -9.23 -1.94 4.11
C LEU A 51 -10.58 -1.59 3.47
N LYS A 52 -11.25 -2.58 2.85
CA LYS A 52 -12.61 -2.38 2.32
C LYS A 52 -13.64 -2.10 3.42
N GLN A 53 -13.53 -2.75 4.59
CA GLN A 53 -14.43 -2.50 5.73
C GLN A 53 -14.23 -1.12 6.36
N LEU A 54 -13.03 -0.54 6.22
CA LEU A 54 -12.70 0.82 6.63
C LEU A 54 -13.05 1.89 5.58
N ASP A 55 -13.73 1.49 4.50
CA ASP A 55 -14.13 2.38 3.40
C ASP A 55 -12.95 3.06 2.67
N LEU A 56 -11.79 2.40 2.66
CA LEU A 56 -10.60 2.89 1.96
C LEU A 56 -10.60 2.41 0.51
N HIS A 57 -10.79 3.35 -0.43
CA HIS A 57 -10.93 3.05 -1.86
C HIS A 57 -9.69 3.39 -2.70
N ASN A 58 -8.74 4.12 -2.13
CA ASN A 58 -7.50 4.53 -2.80
C ASN A 58 -6.33 3.55 -2.58
N VAL A 59 -6.64 2.28 -2.30
CA VAL A 59 -5.65 1.23 -2.09
C VAL A 59 -5.81 0.11 -3.11
N SER A 60 -4.70 -0.25 -3.76
CA SER A 60 -4.60 -1.46 -4.55
C SER A 60 -3.62 -2.43 -3.94
N THR A 61 -4.04 -3.69 -3.79
CA THR A 61 -3.22 -4.75 -3.19
C THR A 61 -2.84 -5.79 -4.24
N ARG A 62 -1.62 -6.33 -4.15
CA ARG A 62 -1.13 -7.42 -5.01
C ARG A 62 -0.54 -8.52 -4.15
N HIS A 63 -0.93 -9.76 -4.43
CA HIS A 63 -0.18 -10.93 -3.97
C HIS A 63 1.02 -11.12 -4.90
N GLY A 64 2.24 -11.04 -4.38
CA GLY A 64 3.44 -11.10 -5.20
C GLY A 64 4.73 -10.92 -4.40
N ASP A 65 5.85 -11.04 -5.10
CA ASP A 65 7.16 -10.80 -4.52
C ASP A 65 7.50 -9.30 -4.52
N GLY A 66 7.75 -8.76 -3.33
CA GLY A 66 8.10 -7.36 -3.12
C GLY A 66 9.42 -6.94 -3.77
N TRP A 67 10.35 -7.88 -3.98
CA TRP A 67 11.63 -7.61 -4.67
C TRP A 67 11.44 -7.10 -6.10
N GLN A 68 10.33 -7.46 -6.75
CA GLN A 68 10.01 -7.02 -8.12
C GLN A 68 9.27 -5.67 -8.14
N GLY A 69 8.91 -5.13 -6.97
CA GLY A 69 8.05 -3.98 -6.83
C GLY A 69 6.72 -4.15 -7.59
N TRP A 70 6.26 -3.07 -8.22
CA TRP A 70 5.06 -3.09 -9.05
C TRP A 70 5.21 -2.23 -10.31
N GLN A 71 6.07 -2.68 -11.23
CA GLN A 71 6.43 -1.97 -12.47
C GLN A 71 5.22 -1.46 -13.27
N ALA A 72 4.16 -2.27 -13.42
CA ALA A 72 2.95 -1.88 -14.16
C ALA A 72 2.19 -0.68 -13.57
N ARG A 73 2.50 -0.27 -12.34
CA ARG A 73 1.88 0.88 -11.66
C ARG A 73 2.85 2.02 -11.36
N ALA A 74 4.13 1.85 -11.69
CA ALA A 74 5.13 2.91 -11.59
C ALA A 74 4.77 4.10 -12.52
N PRO A 75 5.34 5.30 -12.29
CA PRO A 75 6.23 5.68 -11.20
C PRO A 75 5.51 5.87 -9.85
N PHE A 76 6.31 5.92 -8.77
CA PHE A 76 5.88 6.21 -7.39
C PHE A 76 6.74 7.33 -6.81
N ASP A 77 6.12 8.20 -6.01
CA ASP A 77 6.81 9.31 -5.34
C ASP A 77 7.56 8.84 -4.10
N ALA A 78 7.08 7.75 -3.48
CA ALA A 78 7.70 7.14 -2.32
C ALA A 78 7.55 5.61 -2.33
N ILE A 79 8.54 4.92 -1.77
CA ILE A 79 8.53 3.47 -1.54
C ILE A 79 8.77 3.23 -0.05
N MET A 80 7.93 2.40 0.58
CA MET A 80 8.01 2.06 2.00
C MET A 80 8.02 0.56 2.25
#